data_AF-A0A2W5C0H8-F1
#
_entry.id   AF-A0A2W5C0H8-F1
#
_cell.length_a   1.000
_cell.length_b   1.000
_cell.length_c   1.000
_cell.angle_alpha   90.00
_cell.angle_beta   90.00
_cell.angle_gamma   90.00
#
_symmetry.space_group_name_H-M   'P 1'
#
loop_
_entity.id
_entity.type
_entity.pdbx_description
1 polymer ?
#
loop_
_entity_poly.entity_id
_entity_poly.type
_entity_poly.pdbx_seq_one_letter_code
_entity_poly.pdbx_strand_id
1 'polypeptide(L)'
;MKPEAPERTPLAFRVRPQPAEGFDSWLDRIVRRHETSRRTLFRYLDVDPDLANYDLARGKLGLPARHHATFDGLVAGLGWAVDVDRDAVMDGFAAGPAHWLLPLTLRRYGCACCWSGLIAEGRPLYIRKDWIWSASWWCHEHQLPLSVMPAWDWPRREGSLAAMLGRLEAAAREIVRAARPTARLIAYNRAVIEFLRKGDDGVTPQRYRRYVETIVANRFHFSSERIRLLALRHSSGAQPARRFERFVALSRSELAKEGRGFFRRPQPRVEGIDIEAAIDRPRRGRRWEPDLPMLLQTYLSIAQRAEARGEPLGRPAGPGDNYGFYRSMNSASAQKWTNDRGPGGLGWQNRPQKPGQRDLGSLP
;
A
#
# COMPACT_ATOMS: atom_id res chain seq x y z
N MET A 1 -41.63 16.74 32.08
CA MET A 1 -40.37 17.26 31.50
C MET A 1 -39.67 16.13 30.79
N LYS A 2 -39.44 16.24 29.48
CA LYS A 2 -38.42 15.39 28.83
C LYS A 2 -37.07 15.79 29.45
N PRO A 3 -36.23 14.84 29.89
CA PRO A 3 -34.87 15.21 30.28
C PRO A 3 -34.22 15.89 29.07
N GLU A 4 -33.75 17.12 29.27
CA GLU A 4 -32.91 17.80 28.29
C GLU A 4 -31.71 16.89 28.00
N ALA A 5 -31.44 16.66 26.72
CA ALA A 5 -30.26 15.91 26.34
C ALA A 5 -29.03 16.64 26.93
N PRO A 6 -28.11 15.94 27.61
CA PRO A 6 -26.94 16.58 28.19
C PRO A 6 -26.19 17.38 27.12
N GLU A 7 -25.81 18.60 27.47
CA GLU A 7 -25.06 19.49 26.58
C GLU A 7 -23.79 18.79 26.09
N ARG A 8 -23.59 18.79 24.77
CA ARG A 8 -22.53 18.00 24.15
C ARG A 8 -21.18 18.63 24.45
N THR A 9 -20.32 17.89 25.15
CA THR A 9 -18.95 18.30 25.46
C THR A 9 -17.96 17.79 24.41
N PRO A 10 -16.77 18.40 24.23
CA PRO A 10 -15.71 17.82 23.41
C PRO A 10 -15.27 16.43 23.92
N LEU A 11 -14.60 15.66 23.07
CA LEU A 11 -14.11 14.34 23.46
C LEU A 11 -13.08 14.44 24.59
N ALA A 12 -13.20 13.57 25.60
CA ALA A 12 -12.30 13.52 26.76
C ALA A 12 -10.81 13.40 26.38
N PHE A 13 -10.52 12.61 25.34
CA PHE A 13 -9.21 12.52 24.72
C PHE A 13 -9.23 13.20 23.34
N ARG A 14 -8.54 14.33 23.24
CA ARG A 14 -8.34 15.08 21.99
C ARG A 14 -7.26 14.43 21.12
N VAL A 15 -7.60 13.31 20.49
CA VAL A 15 -6.66 12.61 19.60
C VAL A 15 -6.48 13.42 18.31
N ARG A 16 -5.43 14.23 18.25
CA ARG A 16 -5.14 15.07 17.08
C ARG A 16 -4.55 14.24 15.91
N PRO A 17 -4.89 14.57 14.65
CA PRO A 17 -4.28 13.95 13.47
C PRO A 17 -2.78 14.25 13.42
N GLN A 18 -1.99 13.30 12.91
CA GLN A 18 -0.56 13.49 12.67
C GLN A 18 -0.30 14.01 11.25
N PRO A 19 0.81 14.74 11.02
CA PRO A 19 1.20 15.13 9.66
C PRO A 19 1.28 13.90 8.74
N ALA A 20 0.65 14.01 7.56
CA ALA A 20 0.55 12.93 6.56
C ALA A 20 -0.20 11.66 7.00
N GLU A 21 -0.84 11.63 8.17
CA GLU A 21 -1.70 10.52 8.59
C GLU A 21 -2.92 10.39 7.68
N GLY A 22 -3.29 9.16 7.32
CA GLY A 22 -4.52 8.90 6.58
C GLY A 22 -5.75 9.03 7.49
N PHE A 23 -6.85 9.56 6.95
CA PHE A 23 -8.10 9.78 7.69
C PHE A 23 -8.59 8.53 8.41
N ASP A 24 -8.57 7.36 7.76
CA ASP A 24 -8.97 6.09 8.39
C ASP A 24 -8.09 5.74 9.60
N SER A 25 -6.77 5.94 9.51
CA SER A 25 -5.83 5.68 10.61
C SER A 25 -6.12 6.59 11.80
N TRP A 26 -6.35 7.87 11.54
CA TRP A 26 -6.68 8.83 12.57
C TRP A 26 -8.01 8.50 13.24
N LEU A 27 -9.04 8.19 12.45
CA LEU A 27 -10.35 7.80 12.95
C LEU A 27 -10.28 6.53 13.80
N ASP A 28 -9.50 5.53 13.37
CA ASP A 28 -9.27 4.30 14.12
C ASP A 28 -8.60 4.56 15.47
N ARG A 29 -7.64 5.49 15.52
CA ARG A 29 -7.04 5.94 16.78
C ARG A 29 -8.01 6.65 17.71
N ILE A 30 -8.90 7.51 17.18
CA ILE A 30 -9.95 8.15 17.98
C ILE A 30 -10.83 7.07 18.60
N VAL A 31 -11.44 6.21 17.78
CA VAL A 31 -12.40 5.22 18.30
C VAL A 31 -11.75 4.26 19.28
N ARG A 32 -10.48 3.89 19.04
CA ARG A 32 -9.72 3.04 19.95
C ARG A 32 -9.41 3.73 21.28
N ARG A 33 -8.98 4.99 21.24
CA ARG A 33 -8.67 5.75 22.47
C ARG A 33 -9.90 5.91 23.37
N HIS A 34 -11.07 5.94 22.76
CA HIS A 34 -12.37 6.05 23.42
C HIS A 34 -13.09 4.70 23.58
N GLU A 35 -12.41 3.58 23.28
CA GLU A 35 -12.95 2.22 23.40
C GLU A 35 -14.35 2.04 22.77
N THR A 36 -14.54 2.63 21.60
CA THR A 36 -15.84 2.75 20.92
C THR A 36 -15.76 2.33 19.45
N SER A 37 -16.86 2.50 18.72
CA SER A 37 -16.95 2.21 17.28
C SER A 37 -17.11 3.49 16.45
N ARG A 38 -16.78 3.44 15.15
CA ARG A 38 -17.04 4.55 14.22
C ARG A 38 -18.52 4.97 14.22
N ARG A 39 -19.45 4.01 14.24
CA ARG A 39 -20.91 4.28 14.32
C ARG A 39 -21.33 4.96 15.62
N THR A 40 -20.73 4.56 16.74
CA THR A 40 -21.02 5.18 18.04
C THR A 40 -20.46 6.59 18.11
N LEU A 41 -19.22 6.79 17.62
CA LEU A 41 -18.64 8.11 17.48
C LEU A 41 -19.51 9.01 16.60
N PHE A 42 -19.96 8.54 15.43
CA PHE A 42 -20.79 9.36 14.54
C PHE A 42 -22.15 9.73 15.16
N ARG A 43 -22.81 8.80 15.86
CA ARG A 43 -24.03 9.11 16.64
C ARG A 43 -23.79 10.17 17.69
N TYR A 44 -22.69 10.07 18.44
CA TYR A 44 -22.30 11.11 19.38
C TYR A 44 -22.03 12.45 18.68
N LEU A 45 -21.52 12.41 17.45
CA LEU A 45 -21.30 13.61 16.65
C LEU A 45 -22.57 14.19 15.98
N ASP A 46 -23.74 13.59 16.21
CA ASP A 46 -25.00 13.88 15.50
C ASP A 46 -24.85 13.76 13.96
N VAL A 47 -24.10 12.74 13.56
CA VAL A 47 -23.81 12.39 12.17
C VAL A 47 -24.43 11.03 11.88
N ASP A 48 -25.00 10.87 10.69
CA ASP A 48 -25.58 9.61 10.23
C ASP A 48 -24.57 8.44 10.38
N PRO A 49 -24.86 7.43 11.24
CA PRO A 49 -23.96 6.31 11.45
C PRO A 49 -23.74 5.44 10.22
N ASP A 50 -24.59 5.53 9.19
CA ASP A 50 -24.39 4.79 7.94
C ASP A 50 -23.12 5.22 7.20
N LEU A 51 -22.60 6.44 7.46
CA LEU A 51 -21.31 6.88 6.94
C LEU A 51 -20.16 5.90 7.27
N ALA A 52 -20.26 5.15 8.38
CA ALA A 52 -19.25 4.19 8.77
C ALA A 52 -19.09 3.00 7.82
N ASN A 53 -20.05 2.79 6.91
CA ASN A 53 -20.03 1.73 5.90
C ASN A 53 -19.28 2.11 4.62
N TYR A 54 -18.93 3.39 4.46
CA TYR A 54 -18.31 3.91 3.25
C TYR A 54 -16.79 4.11 3.41
N ASP A 55 -16.13 4.24 2.26
CA ASP A 55 -14.70 4.53 2.19
C ASP A 55 -14.44 6.03 2.41
N LEU A 56 -14.44 6.42 3.68
CA LEU A 56 -14.32 7.83 4.08
C LEU A 56 -12.96 8.44 3.75
N ALA A 57 -11.88 7.66 3.62
CA ALA A 57 -10.58 8.22 3.23
C ALA A 57 -10.62 8.92 1.86
N ARG A 58 -11.62 8.63 1.02
CA ARG A 58 -11.83 9.30 -0.28
C ARG A 58 -12.57 10.62 -0.18
N GLY A 59 -12.96 11.03 1.03
CA GLY A 59 -13.84 12.16 1.27
C GLY A 59 -15.18 11.99 0.54
N LYS A 60 -15.73 13.09 0.00
CA LYS A 60 -16.99 13.08 -0.76
C LYS A 60 -16.97 12.13 -1.97
N LEU A 61 -15.81 11.91 -2.61
CA LEU A 61 -15.69 10.97 -3.73
C LEU A 61 -15.98 9.51 -3.34
N GLY A 62 -15.88 9.19 -2.04
CA GLY A 62 -16.22 7.89 -1.47
C GLY A 62 -17.71 7.69 -1.20
N LEU A 63 -18.53 8.71 -1.42
CA LEU A 63 -19.90 8.78 -0.94
C LEU A 63 -20.92 8.97 -2.07
N PRO A 64 -22.12 8.39 -1.95
CA PRO A 64 -23.29 8.83 -2.72
C PRO A 64 -23.61 10.31 -2.43
N ALA A 65 -24.12 11.03 -3.44
CA ALA A 65 -24.40 12.47 -3.35
C ALA A 65 -25.29 12.86 -2.15
N ARG A 66 -26.27 12.02 -1.81
CA ARG A 66 -27.15 12.20 -0.64
C ARG A 66 -26.40 12.34 0.70
N HIS A 67 -25.18 11.83 0.80
CA HIS A 67 -24.39 11.85 2.03
C HIS A 67 -23.36 13.01 2.06
N HIS A 68 -23.30 13.87 1.04
CA HIS A 68 -22.31 14.94 0.98
C HIS A 68 -22.47 15.99 2.08
N ALA A 69 -23.71 16.38 2.42
CA ALA A 69 -23.98 17.34 3.49
C ALA A 69 -23.62 16.73 4.86
N THR A 70 -23.98 15.46 5.10
CA THR A 70 -23.62 14.74 6.32
C THR A 70 -22.11 14.60 6.48
N PHE A 71 -21.37 14.45 5.38
CA PHE A 71 -19.91 14.42 5.40
C PHE A 71 -19.30 15.77 5.84
N ASP A 72 -19.85 16.91 5.38
CA ASP A 72 -19.38 18.22 5.87
C ASP A 72 -19.63 18.36 7.39
N GLY A 73 -20.78 17.88 7.87
CA GLY A 73 -21.08 17.79 9.30
C GLY A 73 -20.11 16.90 10.08
N LEU A 74 -19.69 15.76 9.49
CA LEU A 74 -18.67 14.89 10.07
C LEU A 74 -17.33 15.62 10.23
N VAL A 75 -16.87 16.31 9.20
CA VAL A 75 -15.60 17.06 9.23
C VAL A 75 -15.63 18.14 10.31
N ALA A 76 -16.69 18.95 10.35
CA ALA A 76 -16.85 19.99 11.35
C ALA A 76 -16.97 19.41 12.77
N GLY A 77 -17.78 18.35 12.93
CA GLY A 77 -18.00 17.67 14.21
C GLY A 77 -16.73 17.04 14.77
N LEU A 78 -15.90 16.41 13.93
CA LEU A 78 -14.61 15.87 14.32
C LEU A 78 -13.61 16.99 14.69
N GLY A 79 -13.54 18.06 13.89
CA GLY A 79 -12.68 19.21 14.18
C GLY A 79 -12.99 19.84 15.54
N TRP A 80 -14.27 20.08 15.81
CA TRP A 80 -14.74 20.54 17.12
C TRP A 80 -14.43 19.54 18.24
N ALA A 81 -14.69 18.25 18.01
CA ALA A 81 -14.58 17.22 19.04
C ALA A 81 -13.15 17.03 19.58
N VAL A 82 -12.13 17.25 18.74
CA VAL A 82 -10.72 17.13 19.13
C VAL A 82 -9.96 18.45 19.12
N ASP A 83 -10.66 19.58 18.92
CA ASP A 83 -10.10 20.93 18.92
C ASP A 83 -8.98 21.11 17.87
N VAL A 84 -9.36 20.94 16.60
CA VAL A 84 -8.52 21.19 15.42
C VAL A 84 -9.34 21.83 14.30
N ASP A 85 -8.66 22.59 13.44
CA ASP A 85 -9.30 23.25 12.30
C ASP A 85 -9.75 22.26 11.22
N ARG A 86 -10.71 22.72 10.42
CA ARG A 86 -11.24 21.97 9.26
C ARG A 86 -10.12 21.49 8.33
N ASP A 87 -9.14 22.34 8.06
CA ASP A 87 -8.05 22.01 7.13
C ASP A 87 -7.17 20.86 7.64
N ALA A 88 -6.96 20.77 8.95
CA ALA A 88 -6.24 19.66 9.56
C ALA A 88 -6.99 18.32 9.40
N VAL A 89 -8.34 18.36 9.47
CA VAL A 89 -9.17 17.19 9.18
C VAL A 89 -9.10 16.83 7.70
N MET A 90 -9.20 17.84 6.83
CA MET A 90 -9.22 17.65 5.38
C MET A 90 -7.89 17.13 4.81
N ASP A 91 -6.75 17.44 5.42
CA ASP A 91 -5.44 16.95 4.96
C ASP A 91 -5.33 15.41 5.00
N GLY A 92 -6.10 14.73 5.85
CA GLY A 92 -6.05 13.28 6.00
C GLY A 92 -6.65 12.48 4.84
N PHE A 93 -7.43 13.10 3.95
CA PHE A 93 -8.11 12.39 2.86
C PHE A 93 -7.19 12.09 1.67
N ALA A 94 -7.32 10.89 1.11
CA ALA A 94 -6.76 10.50 -0.17
C ALA A 94 -7.82 10.71 -1.27
N ALA A 95 -7.81 11.87 -1.91
CA ALA A 95 -8.76 12.24 -2.96
C ALA A 95 -8.47 11.51 -4.28
N GLY A 96 -8.86 10.23 -4.38
CA GLY A 96 -8.66 9.42 -5.59
C GLY A 96 -9.77 8.38 -5.88
N PRO A 97 -9.75 7.80 -7.08
CA PRO A 97 -10.66 6.71 -7.46
C PRO A 97 -10.50 5.49 -6.55
N ALA A 98 -11.62 4.81 -6.24
CA ALA A 98 -11.64 3.67 -5.32
C ALA A 98 -10.65 2.57 -5.71
N HIS A 99 -10.58 2.27 -7.01
CA HIS A 99 -9.76 1.18 -7.53
C HIS A 99 -8.26 1.45 -7.48
N TRP A 100 -7.82 2.70 -7.25
CA TRP A 100 -6.40 3.04 -7.05
C TRP A 100 -5.96 2.93 -5.59
N LEU A 101 -6.91 2.88 -4.65
CA LEU A 101 -6.63 2.67 -3.24
C LEU A 101 -6.61 1.18 -2.91
N LEU A 102 -5.95 0.83 -1.81
CA LEU A 102 -6.11 -0.49 -1.21
C LEU A 102 -7.54 -0.61 -0.66
N PRO A 103 -8.14 -1.81 -0.73
CA PRO A 103 -9.36 -2.10 0.00
C PRO A 103 -9.20 -1.72 1.48
N LEU A 104 -10.26 -1.19 2.09
CA LEU A 104 -10.23 -0.65 3.46
C LEU A 104 -9.58 -1.61 4.46
N THR A 105 -9.95 -2.89 4.43
CA THR A 105 -9.42 -3.94 5.33
C THR A 105 -7.94 -4.25 5.14
N LEU A 106 -7.33 -3.74 4.07
CA LEU A 106 -5.92 -3.96 3.70
C LEU A 106 -5.06 -2.70 3.87
N ARG A 107 -5.61 -1.59 4.38
CA ARG A 107 -4.91 -0.32 4.64
C ARG A 107 -4.12 -0.35 5.94
N ARG A 108 -3.21 -1.33 6.03
CA ARG A 108 -2.43 -1.62 7.24
C ARG A 108 -0.95 -1.72 6.95
N TYR A 109 -0.46 -1.14 5.86
CA TYR A 109 0.96 -1.20 5.49
C TYR A 109 1.67 0.06 5.93
N GLY A 110 2.85 -0.08 6.52
CA GLY A 110 3.71 1.05 6.86
C GLY A 110 5.16 0.67 7.07
N CYS A 111 5.99 1.65 7.41
CA CYS A 111 7.42 1.44 7.55
C CYS A 111 7.81 1.16 9.00
N ALA A 112 8.47 0.03 9.23
CA ALA A 112 8.97 -0.32 10.56
C ALA A 112 9.91 0.76 11.14
N CYS A 113 10.80 1.32 10.34
CA CYS A 113 11.70 2.40 10.80
C CYS A 113 10.96 3.70 11.11
N CYS A 114 9.97 4.11 10.30
CA CYS A 114 9.13 5.27 10.64
C CYS A 114 8.41 5.04 11.97
N TRP A 115 7.85 3.85 12.19
CA TRP A 115 7.18 3.51 13.44
C TRP A 115 8.14 3.47 14.64
N SER A 116 9.35 2.96 14.47
CA SER A 116 10.38 3.00 15.52
C SER A 116 10.73 4.43 15.89
N GLY A 117 10.88 5.33 14.91
CA GLY A 117 11.12 6.75 15.14
C GLY A 117 9.97 7.41 15.90
N LEU A 118 8.72 7.15 15.50
CA LEU A 118 7.54 7.67 16.20
C LEU A 118 7.50 7.24 17.67
N ILE A 119 7.79 5.97 17.97
CA ILE A 119 7.83 5.48 19.35
C ILE A 119 8.92 6.17 20.15
N ALA A 120 10.13 6.32 19.57
CA ALA A 120 11.23 7.01 20.23
C ALA A 120 10.89 8.48 20.54
N GLU A 121 10.07 9.12 19.72
CA GLU A 121 9.53 10.48 19.92
C GLU A 121 8.30 10.53 20.86
N GLY A 122 7.84 9.40 21.41
CA GLY A 122 6.61 9.34 22.21
C GLY A 122 5.33 9.59 21.42
N ARG A 123 5.38 9.45 20.08
CA ARG A 123 4.27 9.70 19.17
C ARG A 123 3.49 8.42 18.88
N PRO A 124 2.19 8.53 18.60
CA PRO A 124 1.37 7.38 18.24
C PRO A 124 1.81 6.80 16.89
N LEU A 125 1.73 5.48 16.75
CA LEU A 125 1.82 4.82 15.46
C LEU A 125 0.64 5.23 14.58
N TYR A 126 0.86 5.36 13.27
CA TYR A 126 -0.19 5.62 12.30
C TYR A 126 0.16 5.10 10.91
N ILE A 127 -0.87 4.98 10.06
CA ILE A 127 -0.72 4.72 8.62
C ILE A 127 -0.76 6.05 7.89
N ARG A 128 0.26 6.31 7.07
CA ARG A 128 0.29 7.51 6.23
C ARG A 128 -0.70 7.43 5.07
N LYS A 129 -1.25 8.58 4.66
CA LYS A 129 -2.18 8.69 3.53
C LYS A 129 -1.58 8.27 2.19
N ASP A 130 -0.25 8.35 2.04
CA ASP A 130 0.48 7.88 0.88
C ASP A 130 0.75 6.37 0.88
N TRP A 131 0.49 5.64 1.99
CA TRP A 131 0.64 4.18 2.04
C TRP A 131 -0.62 3.41 1.69
N ILE A 132 -1.78 4.07 1.65
CA ILE A 132 -3.05 3.42 1.36
C ILE A 132 -3.33 3.25 -0.14
N TRP A 133 -2.44 3.71 -1.02
CA TRP A 133 -2.55 3.49 -2.47
C TRP A 133 -2.15 2.05 -2.85
N SER A 134 -2.84 1.47 -3.83
CA SER A 134 -2.54 0.14 -4.37
C SER A 134 -1.12 0.03 -4.93
N ALA A 135 -0.58 1.15 -5.43
CA ALA A 135 0.79 1.26 -5.91
C ALA A 135 1.85 1.43 -4.80
N SER A 136 1.45 1.65 -3.55
CA SER A 136 2.38 1.91 -2.45
C SER A 136 2.88 0.61 -1.83
N TRP A 137 4.19 0.40 -1.89
CA TRP A 137 4.87 -0.76 -1.33
C TRP A 137 6.25 -0.45 -0.77
N TRP A 138 6.70 0.79 -0.90
CA TRP A 138 8.04 1.24 -0.57
C TRP A 138 7.97 2.51 0.28
N CYS A 139 8.77 2.56 1.33
CA CYS A 139 9.03 3.78 2.10
C CYS A 139 10.18 4.54 1.44
N HIS A 140 9.90 5.72 0.88
CA HIS A 140 10.91 6.54 0.22
C HIS A 140 11.85 7.28 1.18
N GLU A 141 11.50 7.35 2.46
CA GLU A 141 12.36 7.93 3.49
C GLU A 141 13.44 6.93 3.92
N HIS A 142 13.03 5.72 4.29
CA HIS A 142 13.93 4.69 4.82
C HIS A 142 14.43 3.69 3.77
N GLN A 143 13.96 3.80 2.52
CA GLN A 143 14.34 2.92 1.41
C GLN A 143 14.11 1.43 1.73
N LEU A 144 12.95 1.13 2.32
CA LEU A 144 12.54 -0.22 2.69
C LEU A 144 11.12 -0.51 2.21
N PRO A 145 10.81 -1.77 1.83
CA PRO A 145 9.45 -2.19 1.57
C PRO A 145 8.56 -1.98 2.81
N LEU A 146 7.28 -1.67 2.59
CA LEU A 146 6.32 -1.51 3.69
C LEU A 146 6.02 -2.87 4.33
N SER A 147 5.85 -2.88 5.64
CA SER A 147 5.47 -4.04 6.44
C SER A 147 4.01 -3.97 6.83
N VAL A 148 3.38 -5.12 7.06
CA VAL A 148 2.04 -5.16 7.65
C VAL A 148 2.17 -4.66 9.09
N MET A 149 1.36 -3.67 9.43
CA MET A 149 1.24 -3.16 10.79
C MET A 149 0.69 -4.28 11.65
N PRO A 150 1.32 -4.55 12.81
CA PRO A 150 0.73 -5.46 13.77
C PRO A 150 -0.65 -4.95 14.16
N ALA A 151 -1.56 -5.88 14.44
CA ALA A 151 -2.91 -5.52 14.86
C ALA A 151 -2.82 -4.60 16.08
N TRP A 152 -3.65 -3.56 16.09
CA TRP A 152 -3.53 -2.47 17.07
C TRP A 152 -3.64 -2.99 18.52
N ASP A 153 -4.34 -4.10 18.74
CA ASP A 153 -4.72 -4.79 19.98
C ASP A 153 -3.60 -5.54 20.73
N TRP A 154 -2.33 -5.38 20.35
CA TRP A 154 -1.23 -6.12 21.00
C TRP A 154 -0.83 -5.62 22.41
N PRO A 155 -0.36 -6.50 23.34
CA PRO A 155 -0.11 -6.15 24.74
C PRO A 155 1.00 -5.12 24.98
N ARG A 156 0.75 -4.28 25.99
CA ARG A 156 1.38 -3.02 26.40
C ARG A 156 2.80 -3.11 26.98
N ARG A 157 3.73 -3.88 26.42
CA ARG A 157 5.16 -3.77 26.81
C ARG A 157 5.95 -3.09 25.69
N GLU A 158 6.50 -1.91 25.95
CA GLU A 158 7.30 -1.16 24.97
C GLU A 158 8.45 -2.00 24.37
N GLY A 159 9.10 -2.82 25.20
CA GLY A 159 10.15 -3.74 24.75
C GLY A 159 9.68 -4.81 23.75
N SER A 160 8.42 -5.23 23.79
CA SER A 160 7.89 -6.21 22.83
C SER A 160 7.59 -5.56 21.47
N LEU A 161 7.12 -4.31 21.48
CA LEU A 161 6.85 -3.54 20.26
C LEU A 161 8.14 -3.15 19.54
N ALA A 162 9.15 -2.64 20.26
CA ALA A 162 10.44 -2.31 19.69
C ALA A 162 11.12 -3.54 19.05
N ALA A 163 11.12 -4.67 19.75
CA ALA A 163 11.67 -5.93 19.22
C ALA A 163 10.91 -6.41 17.97
N MET A 164 9.58 -6.26 17.95
CA MET A 164 8.76 -6.60 16.78
C MET A 164 9.07 -5.71 15.58
N LEU A 165 9.18 -4.39 15.78
CA LEU A 165 9.57 -3.46 14.72
C LEU A 165 10.96 -3.78 14.17
N GLY A 166 11.90 -4.17 15.05
CA GLY A 166 13.21 -4.69 14.63
C GLY A 166 13.12 -5.94 13.75
N ARG A 167 12.23 -6.89 14.07
CA ARG A 167 11.96 -8.07 13.20
C ARG A 167 11.36 -7.67 11.86
N LEU A 168 10.39 -6.74 11.85
CA LEU A 168 9.77 -6.24 10.62
C LEU A 168 10.78 -5.50 9.73
N GLU A 169 11.68 -4.72 10.31
CA GLU A 169 12.79 -4.09 9.59
C GLU A 169 13.72 -5.14 8.97
N ALA A 170 14.15 -6.14 9.75
CA ALA A 170 15.00 -7.21 9.27
C ALA A 170 14.34 -7.99 8.10
N ALA A 171 13.05 -8.28 8.20
CA ALA A 171 12.28 -8.91 7.14
C ALA A 171 12.19 -8.02 5.87
N ALA A 172 11.97 -6.72 6.03
CA ALA A 172 11.96 -5.76 4.92
C ALA A 172 13.33 -5.72 4.22
N ARG A 173 14.43 -5.69 4.99
CA ARG A 173 15.80 -5.77 4.46
C ARG A 173 16.04 -7.07 3.70
N GLU A 174 15.53 -8.20 4.18
CA GLU A 174 15.64 -9.48 3.47
C GLU A 174 14.90 -9.46 2.12
N ILE A 175 13.71 -8.84 2.05
CA ILE A 175 13.00 -8.63 0.78
C ILE A 175 13.87 -7.82 -0.19
N VAL A 176 14.54 -6.76 0.28
CA VAL A 176 15.45 -5.96 -0.56
C VAL A 176 16.62 -6.82 -1.06
N ARG A 177 17.27 -7.59 -0.18
CA ARG A 177 18.39 -8.47 -0.56
C ARG A 177 18.00 -9.51 -1.60
N ALA A 178 16.83 -10.11 -1.43
CA ALA A 178 16.32 -11.17 -2.30
C ALA A 178 15.78 -10.64 -3.63
N ALA A 179 14.97 -9.59 -3.59
CA ALA A 179 14.33 -9.04 -4.80
C ALA A 179 15.30 -8.18 -5.61
N ARG A 180 16.19 -7.42 -4.95
CA ARG A 180 17.06 -6.39 -5.56
C ARG A 180 16.28 -5.42 -6.45
N PRO A 181 15.33 -4.64 -5.89
CA PRO A 181 14.56 -3.68 -6.68
C PRO A 181 15.47 -2.65 -7.33
N THR A 182 15.15 -2.24 -8.55
CA THR A 182 15.96 -1.27 -9.29
C THR A 182 15.65 0.15 -8.85
N ALA A 183 16.70 0.97 -8.67
CA ALA A 183 16.55 2.38 -8.29
C ALA A 183 15.66 3.16 -9.26
N ARG A 184 15.76 2.87 -10.56
CA ARG A 184 14.90 3.46 -11.60
C ARG A 184 13.42 3.19 -11.36
N LEU A 185 13.04 1.96 -11.05
CA LEU A 185 11.63 1.61 -10.82
C LEU A 185 11.13 2.11 -9.46
N ILE A 186 11.99 2.19 -8.43
CA ILE A 186 11.65 2.84 -7.15
C ILE A 186 11.38 4.34 -7.36
N ALA A 187 12.26 5.05 -8.07
CA ALA A 187 12.07 6.47 -8.38
C ALA A 187 10.79 6.70 -9.20
N TYR A 188 10.51 5.81 -10.16
CA TYR A 188 9.27 5.85 -10.92
C TYR A 188 8.04 5.64 -10.04
N ASN A 189 8.09 4.68 -9.10
CA ASN A 189 7.01 4.48 -8.13
C ASN A 189 6.77 5.73 -7.28
N ARG A 190 7.83 6.42 -6.82
CA ARG A 190 7.70 7.70 -6.10
C ARG A 190 6.94 8.75 -6.90
N ALA A 191 7.32 8.92 -8.16
CA ALA A 191 6.66 9.88 -9.06
C ALA A 191 5.18 9.53 -9.28
N VAL A 192 4.86 8.22 -9.36
CA VAL A 192 3.47 7.75 -9.45
C VAL A 192 2.68 8.04 -8.17
N ILE A 193 3.24 7.81 -6.98
CA ILE A 193 2.54 8.11 -5.72
C ILE A 193 2.30 9.62 -5.59
N GLU A 194 3.26 10.45 -5.98
CA GLU A 194 3.08 11.90 -5.98
C GLU A 194 2.01 12.35 -6.98
N PHE A 195 1.94 11.69 -8.15
CA PHE A 195 0.84 11.87 -9.09
C PHE A 195 -0.52 11.53 -8.44
N LEU A 196 -0.63 10.36 -7.81
CA LEU A 196 -1.86 9.92 -7.14
C LEU A 196 -2.29 10.90 -6.03
N ARG A 197 -1.32 11.52 -5.34
CA ARG A 197 -1.57 12.49 -4.28
C ARG A 197 -2.10 13.83 -4.81
N LYS A 198 -1.58 14.30 -5.94
CA LYS A 198 -2.00 15.58 -6.55
C LYS A 198 -3.37 15.52 -7.23
N GLY A 199 -3.83 14.31 -7.56
CA GLY A 199 -5.04 14.11 -8.34
C GLY A 199 -4.78 14.24 -9.84
N ASP A 200 -5.74 13.78 -10.63
CA ASP A 200 -5.67 13.81 -12.09
C ASP A 200 -6.20 15.15 -12.61
N ASP A 201 -5.29 16.00 -13.08
CA ASP A 201 -5.57 17.32 -13.64
C ASP A 201 -5.94 17.28 -15.14
N GLY A 202 -6.03 16.10 -15.75
CA GLY A 202 -6.33 15.92 -17.17
C GLY A 202 -5.13 16.13 -18.12
N VAL A 203 -4.02 16.71 -17.64
CA VAL A 203 -2.77 16.94 -18.41
C VAL A 203 -1.73 15.84 -18.14
N THR A 204 -2.09 14.90 -17.27
CA THR A 204 -1.20 13.88 -16.73
C THR A 204 -0.66 12.88 -17.78
N PRO A 205 0.62 12.46 -17.66
CA PRO A 205 1.18 11.42 -18.51
C PRO A 205 0.46 10.07 -18.38
N GLN A 206 -0.12 9.58 -19.48
CA GLN A 206 -0.81 8.28 -19.56
C GLN A 206 0.04 7.09 -19.06
N ARG A 207 1.38 7.22 -19.06
CA ARG A 207 2.31 6.23 -18.49
C ARG A 207 2.13 5.99 -16.99
N TYR A 208 1.75 7.00 -16.20
CA TYR A 208 1.54 6.84 -14.76
C TYR A 208 0.23 6.11 -14.48
N ARG A 209 -0.84 6.49 -15.19
CA ARG A 209 -2.13 5.78 -15.15
C ARG A 209 -1.96 4.30 -15.50
N ARG A 210 -1.33 3.98 -16.64
CA ARG A 210 -1.06 2.60 -17.06
C ARG A 210 -0.27 1.80 -16.02
N TYR A 211 0.70 2.43 -15.37
CA TYR A 211 1.46 1.77 -14.32
C TYR A 211 0.56 1.40 -13.14
N VAL A 212 -0.27 2.32 -12.66
CA VAL A 212 -1.20 2.08 -11.54
C VAL A 212 -2.24 1.04 -11.93
N GLU A 213 -2.84 1.18 -13.11
CA GLU A 213 -3.81 0.22 -13.67
C GLU A 213 -3.21 -1.18 -13.71
N THR A 214 -1.96 -1.31 -14.13
CA THR A 214 -1.31 -2.63 -14.09
C THR A 214 -1.19 -3.12 -12.65
N ILE A 215 -0.67 -2.32 -11.72
CA ILE A 215 -0.55 -2.75 -10.31
C ILE A 215 -1.90 -3.17 -9.71
N VAL A 216 -2.97 -2.44 -10.02
CA VAL A 216 -4.34 -2.75 -9.59
C VAL A 216 -4.81 -4.07 -10.22
N ALA A 217 -4.59 -4.25 -11.52
CA ALA A 217 -4.96 -5.46 -12.26
C ALA A 217 -4.23 -6.71 -11.75
N ASN A 218 -3.02 -6.58 -11.20
CA ASN A 218 -2.23 -7.70 -10.68
C ASN A 218 -2.87 -8.40 -9.47
N ARG A 219 -3.82 -7.76 -8.79
CA ARG A 219 -4.50 -8.27 -7.58
C ARG A 219 -3.57 -8.73 -6.44
N PHE A 220 -2.32 -8.23 -6.39
CA PHE A 220 -1.35 -8.57 -5.35
C PHE A 220 -1.85 -8.28 -3.93
N HIS A 221 -2.79 -7.35 -3.78
CA HIS A 221 -3.40 -7.01 -2.50
C HIS A 221 -4.14 -8.19 -1.85
N PHE A 222 -4.54 -9.22 -2.60
CA PHE A 222 -5.13 -10.45 -2.02
C PHE A 222 -4.10 -11.49 -1.60
N SER A 223 -2.81 -11.26 -1.87
CA SER A 223 -1.73 -12.13 -1.42
C SER A 223 -1.17 -11.64 -0.09
N SER A 224 -0.91 -12.56 0.84
CA SER A 224 -0.12 -12.30 2.05
C SER A 224 1.29 -11.81 1.69
N GLU A 225 1.81 -12.22 0.53
CA GLU A 225 3.12 -11.85 -0.01
C GLU A 225 3.10 -10.57 -0.87
N ARG A 226 2.04 -9.73 -0.78
CA ARG A 226 1.86 -8.51 -1.59
C ARG A 226 3.14 -7.70 -1.78
N ILE A 227 3.81 -7.37 -0.67
CA ILE A 227 4.97 -6.48 -0.66
C ILE A 227 6.15 -7.13 -1.38
N ARG A 228 6.36 -8.43 -1.19
CA ARG A 228 7.40 -9.18 -1.87
C ARG A 228 7.13 -9.30 -3.36
N LEU A 229 5.88 -9.53 -3.76
CA LEU A 229 5.46 -9.54 -5.16
C LEU A 229 5.69 -8.19 -5.84
N LEU A 230 5.34 -7.10 -5.15
CA LEU A 230 5.62 -5.74 -5.62
C LEU A 230 7.12 -5.49 -5.73
N ALA A 231 7.92 -5.88 -4.74
CA ALA A 231 9.38 -5.77 -4.81
C ALA A 231 9.99 -6.54 -5.99
N LEU A 232 9.54 -7.78 -6.23
CA LEU A 232 9.96 -8.61 -7.36
C LEU A 232 9.54 -8.01 -8.71
N ARG A 233 8.35 -7.41 -8.79
CA ARG A 233 7.90 -6.69 -9.99
C ARG A 233 8.81 -5.49 -10.31
N HIS A 234 9.42 -4.90 -9.29
CA HIS A 234 10.35 -3.78 -9.41
C HIS A 234 11.81 -4.21 -9.58
N SER A 235 12.07 -5.49 -9.81
CA SER A 235 13.42 -6.02 -10.00
C SER A 235 13.60 -6.72 -11.35
N SER A 236 14.85 -7.14 -11.62
CA SER A 236 15.16 -8.00 -12.76
C SER A 236 14.53 -9.40 -12.63
N GLY A 237 14.23 -9.83 -11.41
CA GLY A 237 13.65 -11.14 -11.07
C GLY A 237 12.13 -11.19 -11.07
N ALA A 238 11.45 -10.48 -11.97
CA ALA A 238 9.98 -10.34 -11.96
C ALA A 238 9.18 -11.62 -12.32
N GLN A 239 9.84 -12.75 -12.57
CA GLN A 239 9.15 -14.00 -12.98
C GLN A 239 8.12 -14.52 -11.96
N PRO A 240 8.36 -14.52 -10.64
CA PRO A 240 7.35 -14.95 -9.68
C PRO A 240 6.14 -14.02 -9.66
N ALA A 241 6.35 -12.72 -9.76
CA ALA A 241 5.27 -11.73 -9.88
C ALA A 241 4.41 -11.98 -11.13
N ARG A 242 5.05 -12.21 -12.28
CA ARG A 242 4.34 -12.58 -13.52
C ARG A 242 3.59 -13.90 -13.42
N ARG A 243 4.12 -14.89 -12.68
CA ARG A 243 3.42 -16.17 -12.45
C ARG A 243 2.16 -15.97 -11.62
N PHE A 244 2.21 -15.14 -10.57
CA PHE A 244 1.01 -14.81 -9.81
C PHE A 244 -0.01 -14.07 -10.66
N GLU A 245 0.41 -13.04 -11.39
CA GLU A 245 -0.46 -12.26 -12.27
C GLU A 245 -1.20 -13.18 -13.26
N ARG A 246 -0.50 -14.12 -13.88
CA ARG A 246 -1.12 -15.14 -14.74
C ARG A 246 -2.09 -16.03 -13.99
N PHE A 247 -1.72 -16.47 -12.79
CA PHE A 247 -2.55 -17.34 -11.96
C PHE A 247 -3.89 -16.68 -11.57
N VAL A 248 -3.87 -15.43 -11.12
CA VAL A 248 -5.09 -14.69 -10.73
C VAL A 248 -5.93 -14.24 -11.92
N ALA A 249 -5.34 -14.21 -13.12
CA ALA A 249 -6.06 -13.94 -14.36
C ALA A 249 -6.86 -15.16 -14.88
N LEU A 250 -6.61 -16.36 -14.34
CA LEU A 250 -7.35 -17.57 -14.73
C LEU A 250 -8.81 -17.49 -14.29
N SER A 251 -9.72 -17.87 -15.19
CA SER A 251 -11.13 -18.10 -14.89
C SER A 251 -11.32 -19.33 -14.00
N ARG A 252 -12.51 -19.46 -13.40
CA ARG A 252 -12.86 -20.62 -12.55
C ARG A 252 -12.72 -21.96 -13.27
N SER A 253 -13.06 -22.02 -14.55
CA SER A 253 -12.93 -23.24 -15.36
C SER A 253 -11.48 -23.55 -15.72
N GLU A 254 -10.66 -22.53 -15.95
CA GLU A 254 -9.22 -22.68 -16.16
C GLU A 254 -8.50 -23.12 -14.88
N LEU A 255 -8.84 -22.54 -13.72
CA LEU A 255 -8.33 -22.97 -12.42
C LEU A 255 -8.65 -24.45 -12.14
N ALA A 256 -9.86 -24.91 -12.49
CA ALA A 256 -10.24 -26.31 -12.34
C ALA A 256 -9.43 -27.25 -13.25
N LYS A 257 -9.03 -26.79 -14.45
CA LYS A 257 -8.21 -27.54 -15.40
C LYS A 257 -6.74 -27.59 -14.99
N GLU A 258 -6.17 -26.44 -14.65
CA GLU A 258 -4.77 -26.25 -14.23
C GLU A 258 -4.48 -26.82 -12.82
N GLY A 259 -5.50 -26.87 -11.96
CA GLY A 259 -5.38 -27.29 -10.55
C GLY A 259 -5.11 -28.78 -10.33
N ARG A 260 -5.31 -29.65 -11.33
CA ARG A 260 -5.26 -31.12 -11.14
C ARG A 260 -3.90 -31.66 -10.67
N GLY A 261 -2.81 -30.90 -10.81
CA GLY A 261 -1.48 -31.24 -10.31
C GLY A 261 -1.04 -30.49 -9.05
N PHE A 262 -1.65 -29.35 -8.73
CA PHE A 262 -1.25 -28.50 -7.59
C PHE A 262 -1.94 -28.87 -6.28
N PHE A 263 -3.18 -29.38 -6.34
CA PHE A 263 -3.96 -29.80 -5.16
C PHE A 263 -3.63 -31.21 -4.64
N ARG A 264 -2.65 -31.91 -5.23
CA ARG A 264 -2.24 -33.27 -4.81
C ARG A 264 -1.32 -33.31 -3.59
N ARG A 265 -0.97 -32.18 -2.99
CA ARG A 265 -0.30 -32.20 -1.67
C ARG A 265 -1.34 -32.50 -0.60
N PRO A 266 -1.07 -33.43 0.33
CA PRO A 266 -1.99 -33.68 1.43
C PRO A 266 -2.26 -32.36 2.14
N GLN A 267 -3.53 -32.01 2.25
CA GLN A 267 -3.94 -30.95 3.15
C GLN A 267 -3.40 -31.31 4.54
N PRO A 268 -2.70 -30.41 5.25
CA PRO A 268 -2.48 -30.60 6.66
C PRO A 268 -3.87 -30.73 7.29
N ARG A 269 -4.13 -31.83 7.99
CA ARG A 269 -5.37 -32.02 8.74
C ARG A 269 -5.56 -30.80 9.64
N VAL A 270 -6.69 -30.11 9.48
CA VAL A 270 -7.02 -28.92 10.26
C VAL A 270 -7.53 -29.37 11.61
N GLU A 271 -6.61 -29.59 12.54
CA GLU A 271 -6.85 -29.49 13.97
C GLU A 271 -5.70 -28.64 14.55
N GLY A 272 -6.04 -27.54 15.22
CA GLY A 272 -5.08 -26.72 15.96
C GLY A 272 -4.12 -25.87 15.12
N ILE A 273 -4.62 -25.06 14.17
CA ILE A 273 -3.78 -24.02 13.56
C ILE A 273 -3.55 -22.93 14.61
N ASP A 274 -2.38 -22.98 15.24
CA ASP A 274 -1.84 -21.86 16.00
C ASP A 274 -1.41 -20.76 15.01
N ILE A 275 -2.25 -19.72 14.91
CA ILE A 275 -2.09 -18.58 13.99
C ILE A 275 -0.79 -17.81 14.30
N GLU A 276 -0.29 -17.87 15.53
CA GLU A 276 0.96 -17.21 15.90
C GLU A 276 2.19 -17.93 15.32
N ALA A 277 2.16 -19.26 15.20
CA ALA A 277 3.24 -20.05 14.62
C ALA A 277 3.34 -19.91 13.08
N ALA A 278 2.25 -19.53 12.40
CA ALA A 278 2.22 -19.35 10.95
C ALA A 278 2.92 -18.05 10.49
N ILE A 279 3.07 -17.07 11.38
CA ILE A 279 3.70 -15.78 11.09
C ILE A 279 5.24 -15.88 11.11
N ASP A 280 5.80 -16.80 11.90
CA ASP A 280 7.23 -16.79 12.24
C ASP A 280 8.13 -17.75 11.43
N ARG A 281 7.60 -18.46 10.43
CA ARG A 281 8.42 -19.32 9.56
C ARG A 281 8.50 -18.79 8.13
N PRO A 282 9.62 -18.17 7.72
CA PRO A 282 9.89 -18.00 6.29
C PRO A 282 10.03 -19.39 5.70
N ARG A 283 9.00 -19.87 4.99
CA ARG A 283 9.10 -21.09 4.19
C ARG A 283 10.26 -20.90 3.23
N ARG A 284 11.40 -21.55 3.50
CA ARG A 284 12.46 -21.78 2.52
C ARG A 284 11.89 -22.73 1.47
N GLY A 285 11.13 -22.19 0.54
CA GLY A 285 10.51 -22.92 -0.55
C GLY A 285 10.93 -22.28 -1.86
N ARG A 286 11.85 -22.93 -2.56
CA ARG A 286 11.90 -22.77 -4.02
C ARG A 286 10.49 -23.15 -4.51
N ARG A 287 9.87 -22.26 -5.30
CA ARG A 287 8.46 -22.24 -5.77
C ARG A 287 7.55 -21.37 -4.89
N TRP A 288 7.35 -20.15 -5.38
CA TRP A 288 6.34 -19.19 -4.93
C TRP A 288 4.95 -19.81 -5.21
N GLU A 289 4.29 -20.32 -4.18
CA GLU A 289 2.91 -20.82 -4.22
C GLU A 289 2.02 -19.76 -3.54
N PRO A 290 0.94 -19.27 -4.19
CA PRO A 290 0.01 -18.34 -3.55
C PRO A 290 -0.62 -19.00 -2.31
N ASP A 291 -0.95 -18.21 -1.29
CA ASP A 291 -1.82 -18.65 -0.20
C ASP A 291 -3.25 -18.83 -0.75
N LEU A 292 -3.41 -19.98 -1.39
CA LEU A 292 -4.54 -20.30 -2.23
C LEU A 292 -5.86 -20.33 -1.44
N PRO A 293 -5.93 -20.86 -0.20
CA PRO A 293 -7.12 -20.75 0.63
C PRO A 293 -7.52 -19.30 0.91
N MET A 294 -6.58 -18.45 1.33
CA MET A 294 -6.90 -17.04 1.65
C MET A 294 -7.32 -16.26 0.39
N LEU A 295 -6.64 -16.51 -0.74
CA LEU A 295 -6.95 -15.88 -2.01
C LEU A 295 -8.33 -16.31 -2.52
N LEU A 296 -8.65 -17.60 -2.44
CA LEU A 296 -9.97 -18.13 -2.82
C LEU A 296 -11.06 -17.63 -1.89
N GLN A 297 -10.86 -17.64 -0.57
CA GLN A 297 -11.84 -17.12 0.40
C GLN A 297 -12.09 -15.63 0.20
N THR A 298 -11.03 -14.84 -0.03
CA THR A 298 -11.16 -13.40 -0.26
C THR A 298 -11.85 -13.12 -1.59
N TYR A 299 -11.48 -13.85 -2.65
CA TYR A 299 -12.16 -13.79 -3.95
C TYR A 299 -13.64 -14.16 -3.83
N LEU A 300 -13.96 -15.27 -3.15
CA LEU A 300 -15.34 -15.73 -2.93
C LEU A 300 -16.15 -14.70 -2.13
N SER A 301 -15.58 -14.15 -1.06
CA SER A 301 -16.24 -13.12 -0.24
C SER A 301 -16.50 -11.82 -1.01
N ILE A 302 -15.60 -11.45 -1.93
CA ILE A 302 -15.77 -10.26 -2.77
C ILE A 302 -16.77 -10.55 -3.89
N ALA A 303 -16.70 -11.73 -4.50
CA ALA A 303 -17.66 -12.16 -5.51
C ALA A 303 -19.08 -12.20 -4.95
N GLN A 304 -19.28 -12.80 -3.78
CA GLN A 304 -20.57 -12.85 -3.07
C GLN A 304 -21.10 -11.45 -2.75
N ARG A 305 -20.21 -10.51 -2.36
CA ARG A 305 -20.60 -9.11 -2.09
C ARG A 305 -20.92 -8.31 -3.35
N ALA A 306 -20.21 -8.56 -4.45
CA ALA A 306 -20.50 -7.94 -5.75
C ALA A 306 -21.83 -8.45 -6.31
N GLU A 307 -22.05 -9.77 -6.23
CA GLU A 307 -23.29 -10.43 -6.62
C GLU A 307 -24.49 -9.94 -5.79
N ALA A 308 -24.34 -9.84 -4.48
CA ALA A 308 -25.36 -9.26 -3.59
C ALA A 308 -25.71 -7.79 -3.89
N ARG A 309 -24.83 -7.06 -4.59
CA ARG A 309 -25.03 -5.67 -5.00
C ARG A 309 -25.47 -5.52 -6.46
N GLY A 310 -25.64 -6.63 -7.19
CA GLY A 310 -25.96 -6.61 -8.62
C GLY A 310 -24.84 -6.01 -9.49
N GLU A 311 -23.61 -5.95 -8.96
CA GLU A 311 -22.47 -5.39 -9.66
C GLU A 311 -21.77 -6.49 -10.47
N PRO A 312 -21.61 -6.35 -11.81
CA PRO A 312 -20.80 -7.30 -12.55
C PRO A 312 -19.36 -7.23 -12.04
N LEU A 313 -18.80 -8.39 -11.72
CA LEU A 313 -17.37 -8.54 -11.54
C LEU A 313 -16.72 -8.12 -12.87
N GLY A 314 -16.16 -6.91 -12.93
CA GLY A 314 -15.49 -6.41 -14.12
C GLY A 314 -14.56 -7.49 -14.66
N ARG A 315 -14.74 -7.85 -15.95
CA ARG A 315 -13.90 -8.85 -16.61
C ARG A 315 -12.44 -8.51 -16.31
N PRO A 316 -11.63 -9.46 -15.82
CA PRO A 316 -10.19 -9.24 -15.80
C PRO A 316 -9.77 -8.90 -17.24
N ALA A 317 -9.04 -7.80 -17.42
CA ALA A 317 -8.40 -7.51 -18.71
C ALA A 317 -7.62 -8.76 -19.13
N GLY A 318 -7.86 -9.22 -20.36
CA GLY A 318 -7.35 -10.51 -20.82
C GLY A 318 -5.81 -10.54 -20.74
N PRO A 319 -5.21 -11.75 -20.63
CA PRO A 319 -3.76 -11.91 -20.54
C PRO A 319 -2.95 -11.40 -21.76
N GLY A 320 -3.61 -10.84 -22.79
CA GLY A 320 -2.98 -10.30 -24.01
C GLY A 320 -2.58 -8.81 -23.95
N ASP A 321 -3.19 -7.99 -23.09
CA ASP A 321 -3.07 -6.52 -23.22
C ASP A 321 -1.86 -5.91 -22.46
N ASN A 322 -1.18 -6.70 -21.62
CA ASN A 322 -0.18 -6.20 -20.66
C ASN A 322 1.29 -6.55 -20.98
N TYR A 323 1.59 -7.23 -22.09
CA TYR A 323 2.95 -7.75 -22.37
C TYR A 323 3.85 -6.85 -23.25
N GLY A 324 3.44 -5.62 -23.57
CA GLY A 324 4.23 -4.72 -24.45
C GLY A 324 5.32 -3.87 -23.77
N PHE A 325 5.27 -3.64 -22.46
CA PHE A 325 6.00 -2.51 -21.86
C PHE A 325 7.47 -2.78 -21.51
N TYR A 326 7.85 -4.01 -21.15
CA TYR A 326 9.20 -4.28 -20.63
C TYR A 326 10.26 -4.55 -21.72
N ARG A 327 9.86 -4.73 -22.99
CA ARG A 327 10.81 -4.88 -24.10
C ARG A 327 11.29 -3.54 -24.67
N SER A 328 10.50 -2.46 -24.56
CA SER A 328 10.84 -1.15 -25.14
C SER A 328 11.65 -0.23 -24.21
N MET A 329 11.65 -0.46 -22.90
CA MET A 329 12.41 0.39 -21.95
C MET A 329 13.90 0.05 -21.81
N ASN A 330 14.34 -1.13 -22.26
CA ASN A 330 15.75 -1.51 -22.24
C ASN A 330 16.54 -1.01 -23.46
N SER A 331 15.88 -0.69 -24.58
CA SER A 331 16.53 -0.19 -25.79
C SER A 331 16.44 1.33 -25.94
N ALA A 332 15.26 1.93 -25.76
CA ALA A 332 15.05 3.34 -26.10
C ALA A 332 15.52 4.35 -25.01
N SER A 333 15.66 3.92 -23.76
CA SER A 333 16.06 4.82 -22.64
C SER A 333 17.56 4.85 -22.37
N ALA A 334 18.33 3.89 -22.89
CA ALA A 334 19.79 3.89 -22.76
C ALA A 334 20.44 4.95 -23.67
N GLN A 335 19.86 5.20 -24.85
CA GLN A 335 20.36 6.19 -25.81
C GLN A 335 19.92 7.64 -25.54
N LYS A 336 18.84 7.86 -24.78
CA LYS A 336 18.32 9.22 -24.52
C LYS A 336 18.85 9.85 -23.23
N TRP A 337 19.40 9.06 -22.30
CA TRP A 337 20.01 9.58 -21.07
C TRP A 337 21.49 9.95 -21.21
N THR A 338 22.15 9.53 -22.29
CA THR A 338 23.56 9.87 -22.59
C THR A 338 23.73 11.17 -23.38
N ASN A 339 22.68 11.64 -24.05
CA ASN A 339 22.80 12.77 -24.99
C ASN A 339 22.44 14.15 -24.39
N ASP A 340 21.83 14.21 -23.21
CA ASP A 340 21.39 15.48 -22.59
C ASP A 340 22.40 16.02 -21.54
N ARG A 341 23.69 15.74 -21.68
CA ARG A 341 24.74 16.41 -20.90
C ARG A 341 25.83 17.03 -21.77
N GLY A 342 25.75 18.35 -21.89
CA GLY A 342 26.90 19.23 -22.07
C GLY A 342 26.46 20.70 -21.94
N PRO A 343 27.35 21.65 -21.60
CA PRO A 343 28.56 21.56 -20.76
C PRO A 343 28.58 22.66 -19.64
N GLY A 344 29.36 22.43 -18.58
CA GLY A 344 29.63 23.40 -17.49
C GLY A 344 29.74 22.68 -16.13
N GLY A 345 30.95 22.31 -15.67
CA GLY A 345 31.77 23.08 -14.71
C GLY A 345 31.17 22.97 -13.30
N LEU A 346 31.74 22.37 -12.25
CA LEU A 346 33.09 22.17 -11.72
C LEU A 346 33.05 20.82 -10.95
N GLY A 347 34.06 19.95 -10.92
CA GLY A 347 35.43 20.18 -10.47
C GLY A 347 35.66 19.33 -9.22
N TRP A 348 36.17 18.11 -9.36
CA TRP A 348 36.92 17.38 -8.30
C TRP A 348 37.93 16.45 -8.98
N GLN A 349 39.19 16.86 -8.90
CA GLN A 349 40.37 16.12 -9.29
C GLN A 349 40.62 14.99 -8.28
N ASN A 350 40.87 13.77 -8.80
CA ASN A 350 41.98 12.89 -8.38
C ASN A 350 41.75 11.51 -9.00
N ARG A 351 42.52 11.21 -10.05
CA ARG A 351 42.64 9.88 -10.65
C ARG A 351 44.12 9.49 -10.58
N PRO A 352 44.50 8.33 -10.04
CA PRO A 352 45.86 7.83 -10.19
C PRO A 352 46.09 7.37 -11.63
N GLN A 353 47.24 7.76 -12.18
CA GLN A 353 47.73 7.39 -13.50
C GLN A 353 48.05 5.89 -13.58
N LYS A 354 47.70 5.26 -14.71
CA LYS A 354 48.31 3.99 -15.15
C LYS A 354 49.43 4.31 -16.15
N PRO A 355 50.57 3.60 -16.13
CA PRO A 355 51.71 3.92 -16.98
C PRO A 355 51.63 3.26 -18.36
N GLY A 356 51.98 4.07 -19.37
CA GLY A 356 52.95 3.72 -20.41
C GLY A 356 52.55 2.73 -21.51
N GLN A 357 52.19 3.26 -22.68
CA GLN A 357 52.63 2.71 -23.96
C GLN A 357 53.10 3.88 -24.84
N ARG A 358 54.38 3.82 -25.22
CA ARG A 358 55.05 4.78 -26.11
C ARG A 358 54.74 4.41 -27.55
N ASP A 359 54.30 5.39 -28.32
CA ASP A 359 54.41 5.39 -29.77
C ASP A 359 55.87 5.61 -30.17
N LEU A 360 56.36 4.81 -31.11
CA LEU A 360 57.53 5.13 -31.93
C LEU A 360 57.05 5.22 -33.37
N GLY A 361 57.13 6.45 -33.90
CA GLY A 361 56.86 6.77 -35.28
C GLY A 361 57.96 6.30 -36.24
N SER A 362 57.59 6.38 -37.51
CA SER A 362 58.25 5.92 -38.72
C SER A 362 59.61 6.56 -39.04
N LEU A 363 60.46 5.79 -39.75
CA LEU A 363 61.23 6.10 -40.98
C LEU A 363 62.61 5.39 -40.97
N PRO A 364 63.21 5.04 -42.12
CA PRO A 364 62.74 5.16 -43.51
C PRO A 364 62.04 3.92 -44.06
#